data_AF-A0A0R2WR53-F1
#
_entry.id   AF-A0A0R2WR53-F1
#
_cell.length_a   1.000
_cell.length_b   1.000
_cell.length_c   1.000
_cell.angle_alpha   90.00
_cell.angle_beta   90.00
_cell.angle_gamma   90.00
#
_symmetry.space_group_name_H-M   'P 1'
#
loop_
_entity.id
_entity.type
_entity.pdbx_description
1 polymer ?
#
loop_
_entity_poly.entity_id
_entity_poly.type
_entity_poly.pdbx_seq_one_letter_code
_entity_poly.pdbx_strand_id
1 'polypeptide(L)'
;MEAMGSANLIIAHNNIFNKAVLKENAYYFYNPKDVSFYIKRKSKEFESIKIQNNIEKIKNEYDINKINGSYLSYFYECLQKKQ
;
A
#
# COMPACT_ATOMS: atom_id res chain seq x y z
N MET A 1 1.51 4.32 4.11
CA MET A 1 2.27 4.31 2.85
C MET A 1 3.76 4.49 3.11
N GLU A 2 4.18 5.40 4.00
CA GLU A 2 5.60 5.57 4.38
C GLU A 2 6.31 4.25 4.71
N ALA A 3 5.67 3.36 5.49
CA ALA A 3 6.20 2.03 5.79
C ALA A 3 6.52 1.16 4.55
N MET A 4 5.80 1.36 3.44
CA MET A 4 6.07 0.69 2.15
C MET A 4 7.36 1.22 1.52
N GLY A 5 7.57 2.54 1.56
CA GLY A 5 8.77 3.19 1.03
C GLY A 5 10.02 2.99 1.90
N SER A 6 9.84 2.75 3.20
CA SER A 6 10.95 2.50 4.14
C SER A 6 11.46 1.05 4.17
N ALA A 7 11.09 0.24 3.17
CA ALA A 7 11.52 -1.16 3.05
C ALA A 7 11.24 -2.02 4.30
N ASN A 8 10.07 -1.87 4.93
CA ASN A 8 9.69 -2.60 6.15
C ASN A 8 8.71 -3.74 5.88
N LEU A 9 8.74 -4.76 6.74
CA LEU A 9 7.65 -5.75 6.82
C LEU A 9 6.45 -5.09 7.50
N ILE A 10 5.29 -5.13 6.86
CA ILE A 10 4.08 -4.43 7.32
C ILE A 10 3.09 -5.43 7.94
N ILE A 11 2.66 -5.13 9.16
CA ILE A 11 1.52 -5.78 9.84
C ILE A 11 0.47 -4.68 10.06
N ALA A 12 -0.65 -4.74 9.36
CA ALA A 12 -1.66 -3.68 9.32
C ALA A 12 -3.01 -4.16 9.87
N HIS A 13 -3.83 -3.23 10.33
CA HIS A 13 -5.18 -3.58 10.79
C HIS A 13 -6.00 -4.16 9.63
N ASN A 14 -6.78 -5.20 9.88
CA ASN A 14 -7.59 -5.88 8.88
C ASN A 14 -8.86 -5.08 8.59
N ASN A 15 -8.73 -4.04 7.76
CA ASN A 15 -9.82 -3.24 7.25
C ASN A 15 -9.75 -3.14 5.72
N ILE A 16 -10.85 -2.66 5.10
CA ILE A 16 -10.97 -2.58 3.64
C ILE A 16 -9.90 -1.69 3.02
N PHE A 17 -9.52 -0.59 3.69
CA PHE A 17 -8.52 0.35 3.20
C PHE A 17 -7.13 -0.29 3.13
N ASN A 18 -6.66 -0.88 4.22
CA ASN A 18 -5.36 -1.54 4.27
C ASN A 18 -5.29 -2.70 3.29
N LYS A 19 -6.38 -3.47 3.14
CA LYS A 19 -6.47 -4.55 2.14
C LYS A 19 -6.39 -4.03 0.71
N ALA A 20 -7.03 -2.91 0.39
CA ALA A 20 -6.97 -2.31 -0.94
C ALA A 20 -5.54 -1.81 -1.27
N VAL A 21 -4.86 -1.21 -0.30
CA VAL A 21 -3.51 -0.64 -0.47
C VAL A 21 -2.42 -1.71 -0.43
N LEU A 22 -2.45 -2.66 0.51
CA LEU A 22 -1.33 -3.58 0.74
C LEU A 22 -1.56 -4.95 0.08
N LYS A 23 -2.82 -5.35 -0.16
CA LYS A 23 -3.19 -6.64 -0.76
C LYS A 23 -2.44 -7.81 -0.09
N GLU A 24 -1.79 -8.69 -0.82
CA GLU A 24 -0.98 -9.80 -0.31
C GLU A 24 0.40 -9.39 0.26
N ASN A 25 0.80 -8.12 0.14
CA ASN A 25 2.12 -7.62 0.51
C ASN A 25 2.23 -7.20 1.98
N ALA A 26 1.27 -7.60 2.83
CA ALA A 26 1.30 -7.35 4.26
C ALA A 26 0.61 -8.48 5.04
N TYR A 27 0.85 -8.50 6.35
CA TYR A 27 0.06 -9.28 7.30
C TYR A 27 -1.06 -8.43 7.90
N TYR A 28 -2.14 -9.09 8.34
CA TYR A 28 -3.32 -8.40 8.83
C TYR A 28 -3.75 -8.88 10.20
N PHE A 29 -4.05 -7.95 11.11
CA PHE A 29 -4.53 -8.26 12.46
C PHE A 29 -5.92 -7.67 12.72
N TYR A 30 -6.71 -8.34 13.56
CA TYR A 30 -7.94 -7.79 14.15
C TYR A 30 -7.76 -7.39 15.60
N ASN A 31 -6.85 -8.06 16.31
CA ASN A 31 -6.68 -7.88 17.74
C ASN A 31 -5.20 -7.97 18.17
N PRO A 32 -4.87 -7.57 19.42
CA PRO A 32 -3.48 -7.58 19.89
C PRO A 32 -2.80 -8.96 19.93
N LYS A 33 -3.56 -10.06 20.03
CA LYS A 33 -2.98 -11.42 20.02
C LYS A 33 -2.41 -11.76 18.65
N ASP A 34 -3.07 -11.35 17.58
CA ASP A 34 -2.59 -11.53 16.20
C ASP A 34 -1.28 -10.75 15.98
N VAL A 35 -1.19 -9.53 16.51
CA VAL A 35 0.04 -8.72 16.46
C VAL A 35 1.18 -9.44 17.19
N SER A 36 0.92 -9.95 18.40
CA SER A 36 1.90 -10.72 19.16
C SER A 36 2.38 -11.97 18.40
N PHE A 37 1.45 -12.67 17.74
CA PHE A 37 1.77 -13.82 16.91
C PHE A 37 2.74 -13.46 15.77
N TYR A 38 2.45 -12.40 15.01
CA TYR A 38 3.28 -12.02 13.88
C TYR A 38 4.66 -11.53 14.32
N ILE A 39 4.75 -10.71 15.37
CA ILE A 39 6.03 -10.24 15.91
C ILE A 39 6.93 -11.41 16.33
N LYS A 40 6.36 -12.47 16.90
CA LYS A 40 7.12 -13.65 17.36
C LYS A 40 7.49 -14.63 16.25
N ARG A 41 6.74 -14.66 15.14
CA ARG A 41 6.85 -15.72 14.12
C ARG A 41 7.31 -15.24 12.75
N LYS A 42 7.30 -13.94 12.50
CA LYS A 42 7.69 -13.36 11.21
C LYS A 42 8.96 -12.55 11.37
N SER A 43 9.90 -12.77 10.47
CA SER A 43 11.12 -11.99 10.34
C SER A 43 11.16 -11.33 8.97
N LYS A 44 11.64 -10.09 8.94
CA LYS A 44 11.81 -9.29 7.73
C LYS A 44 12.65 -10.02 6.67
N GLU A 45 13.66 -10.78 7.11
CA GLU A 45 14.61 -11.50 6.26
C GLU A 45 13.96 -12.53 5.33
N PHE A 46 12.85 -13.13 5.76
CA PHE A 46 12.13 -14.15 4.99
C PHE A 46 10.96 -13.60 4.18
N GLU A 47 10.73 -12.27 4.20
CA GLU A 47 9.57 -11.63 3.57
C GLU A 47 9.99 -10.60 2.52
N SER A 48 11.17 -10.76 1.93
CA SER A 48 11.76 -9.87 0.93
C SER A 48 10.82 -9.56 -0.23
N ILE A 49 10.07 -10.56 -0.72
CA ILE A 49 9.10 -10.39 -1.82
C ILE A 49 8.02 -9.36 -1.45
N LYS A 50 7.41 -9.46 -0.25
CA LYS A 50 6.37 -8.51 0.17
C LYS A 50 6.92 -7.10 0.28
N ILE A 51 8.13 -6.98 0.81
CA ILE A 51 8.81 -5.69 0.99
C ILE A 51 9.10 -5.06 -0.36
N GLN A 52 9.68 -5.82 -1.29
CA GLN A 52 10.02 -5.34 -2.63
C GLN A 52 8.75 -4.92 -3.40
N ASN A 53 7.70 -5.74 -3.36
CA ASN A 53 6.43 -5.41 -3.99
C ASN A 53 5.82 -4.11 -3.43
N ASN A 54 5.93 -3.87 -2.12
CA ASN A 54 5.47 -2.62 -1.51
C ASN A 54 6.28 -1.40 -2.00
N ILE A 55 7.60 -1.53 -2.12
CA ILE A 55 8.49 -0.48 -2.66
C ILE A 55 8.12 -0.17 -4.11
N GLU A 56 7.93 -1.18 -4.94
CA GLU A 56 7.54 -1.01 -6.34
C GLU A 56 6.14 -0.38 -6.45
N LYS A 57 5.20 -0.82 -5.62
CA LYS A 57 3.85 -0.28 -5.61
C LYS A 57 3.82 1.19 -5.24
N ILE A 58 4.54 1.61 -4.19
CA ILE A 58 4.57 3.03 -3.81
C ILE A 58 5.20 3.90 -4.90
N LYS A 59 6.25 3.39 -5.57
CA LYS A 59 6.92 4.09 -6.67
C LYS A 59 6.04 4.23 -7.92
N ASN A 60 5.25 3.20 -8.26
CA ASN A 60 4.56 3.12 -9.54
C ASN A 60 3.09 3.55 -9.48
N GLU A 61 2.41 3.37 -8.35
CA GLU A 61 0.98 3.64 -8.20
C GLU A 61 0.70 4.91 -7.39
N TYR A 62 1.57 5.24 -6.42
CA TYR A 62 1.36 6.34 -5.48
C TYR A 62 2.30 7.53 -5.70
N ASP A 63 2.86 7.66 -6.91
CA ASP A 63 3.62 8.83 -7.33
C ASP A 63 2.71 10.07 -7.43
N ILE A 64 3.09 11.16 -6.75
CA ILE A 64 2.27 12.36 -6.65
C ILE A 64 2.07 13.05 -8.02
N ASN A 65 3.07 13.01 -8.90
CA ASN A 65 2.97 13.63 -10.21
C ASN A 65 2.01 12.85 -11.09
N LYS A 66 2.06 11.51 -11.03
CA LYS A 66 1.13 10.62 -11.72
C LYS A 66 -0.31 10.84 -11.26
N ILE A 67 -0.54 10.91 -9.96
CA ILE A 67 -1.88 11.12 -9.39
C ILE A 67 -2.42 12.48 -9.82
N ASN A 68 -1.64 13.55 -9.61
CA ASN A 68 -2.07 14.90 -9.98
C ASN A 68 -2.31 15.04 -11.49
N GLY A 69 -1.45 14.44 -12.31
CA GLY A 69 -1.63 14.39 -13.77
C GLY A 69 -2.91 13.66 -14.16
N SER A 70 -3.24 12.55 -13.49
CA SER A 70 -4.47 11.80 -13.76
C SER A 70 -5.73 12.59 -13.41
N TYR A 71 -5.73 13.30 -12.28
CA TYR A 71 -6.82 14.21 -11.92
C TYR A 71 -6.97 15.37 -12.90
N LEU A 72 -5.85 15.98 -13.30
CA LEU A 72 -5.86 17.08 -14.27
C LEU A 72 -6.46 16.65 -15.61
N SER A 73 -6.02 15.51 -16.16
CA SER A 73 -6.57 14.95 -17.40
C SER A 73 -8.06 14.68 -17.26
N TYR A 74 -8.49 14.08 -16.15
CA TYR A 74 -9.91 13.82 -15.90
C TYR A 74 -10.75 15.11 -15.85
N PHE A 75 -10.23 16.17 -15.23
CA PHE A 75 -10.93 17.46 -15.22
C PHE A 75 -11.06 18.06 -16.62
N TYR A 76 -10.03 17.98 -17.47
CA TYR A 76 -10.14 18.40 -18.86
C TYR A 76 -11.18 17.58 -19.64
N GLU A 77 -11.24 16.27 -19.45
CA GLU A 77 -12.26 15.41 -20.06
C GLU A 77 -13.68 15.81 -19.62
N CYS A 78 -13.89 16.09 -18.34
CA CYS A 78 -15.18 16.54 -17.82
C CYS A 78 -15.60 17.90 -18.40
N LEU A 79 -14.65 18.80 -18.65
CA LEU A 79 -14.92 20.10 -19.27
C LEU A 79 -15.28 19.96 -20.75
N GLN A 80 -14.57 19.11 -21.50
CA GLN A 80 -14.86 18.85 -22.91
C GLN A 80 -16.22 18.17 -23.11
N LYS A 81 -16.63 17.27 -22.22
CA LYS A 81 -17.95 16.61 -22.26
C LYS A 81 -19.14 17.54 -21.95
N LYS A 82 -18.88 18.75 -21.44
CA LYS A 82 -19.92 19.75 -21.15
C LYS A 82 -20.15 20.76 -22.28
N GLN A 83 -19.31 20.75 -23.32
CA GLN A 83 -19.48 21.54 -24.55
C GLN A 83 -20.30 20.75 -25.57
#